data_AF-A0A415ZMS6-F1
#
_entry.id   AF-A0A415ZMS6-F1
#
_cell.length_a   1.000
_cell.length_b   1.000
_cell.length_c   1.000
_cell.angle_alpha   90.00
_cell.angle_beta   90.00
_cell.angle_gamma   90.00
#
_symmetry.space_group_name_H-M   'P 1'
#
loop_
_entity.id
_entity.type
_entity.pdbx_description
1 polymer ?
#
loop_
_entity_poly.entity_id
_entity_poly.type
_entity_poly.pdbx_seq_one_letter_code
_entity_poly.pdbx_strand_id
1 'polypeptide(L)'
;MNKDEYAFLPEAFFDGVQEREDEEVLDPYFRPDAVPEDEEPEPDMSWLPETPTEPCPCCGAEIPENPSWGYICPMCGWEIDYDVEGEPNKPSDQNHGLSLTEARWNFHSFGTVAPWRIIENG
;
A
#
# COMPACT_ATOMS: atom_id res chain seq x y z
N MET A 1 -44.87 -37.37 49.40
CA MET A 1 -44.64 -36.87 48.04
C MET A 1 -43.43 -35.97 48.09
N ASN A 2 -42.33 -36.08 47.37
CA ASN A 2 -41.77 -36.93 46.27
C ASN A 2 -40.24 -36.68 46.43
N LYS A 3 -39.27 -37.61 46.51
CA LYS A 3 -38.89 -38.76 45.66
C LYS A 3 -39.00 -38.45 44.18
N ASP A 4 -37.82 -38.38 43.55
CA ASP A 4 -37.58 -38.59 42.10
C ASP A 4 -37.54 -37.32 41.24
N GLU A 5 -36.35 -36.70 41.18
CA GLU A 5 -35.73 -36.01 40.03
C GLU A 5 -34.47 -35.34 40.61
N TYR A 6 -33.28 -35.92 40.52
CA TYR A 6 -32.49 -35.90 39.30
C TYR A 6 -31.30 -36.87 39.50
N ALA A 7 -31.59 -38.17 39.54
CA ALA A 7 -30.58 -39.21 39.57
C ALA A 7 -30.39 -39.74 38.15
N PHE A 8 -29.68 -39.00 37.28
CA PHE A 8 -29.04 -39.57 36.10
C PHE A 8 -28.14 -38.55 35.40
N LEU A 9 -26.86 -38.47 35.74
CA LEU A 9 -25.81 -38.34 34.73
C LEU A 9 -24.54 -39.04 35.25
N PRO A 10 -23.95 -40.00 34.51
CA PRO A 10 -22.86 -40.84 35.00
C PRO A 10 -21.56 -40.06 35.15
N GLU A 11 -20.73 -40.45 36.12
CA GLU A 11 -19.34 -40.00 36.34
C GLU A 11 -18.37 -40.43 35.20
N ALA A 12 -18.87 -40.59 33.98
CA ALA A 12 -18.14 -41.11 32.82
C ALA A 12 -17.75 -40.01 31.82
N PHE A 13 -17.53 -38.77 32.27
CA PHE A 13 -17.09 -37.66 31.40
C PHE A 13 -15.56 -37.44 31.42
N PHE A 14 -14.81 -38.19 32.22
CA PHE A 14 -13.36 -38.08 32.30
C PHE A 14 -12.67 -39.44 32.22
N ASP A 15 -13.12 -40.29 31.29
CA ASP A 15 -12.37 -41.50 30.94
C ASP A 15 -12.20 -41.57 29.43
N GLY A 16 -10.95 -41.47 28.99
CA GLY A 16 -10.56 -41.71 27.60
C GLY A 16 -10.43 -40.48 26.71
N VAL A 17 -9.54 -39.54 27.05
CA VAL A 17 -8.73 -38.98 25.96
C VAL A 17 -7.73 -40.07 25.61
N GLN A 18 -8.13 -40.96 24.70
CA GLN A 18 -7.17 -41.78 23.98
C GLN A 18 -6.22 -40.80 23.30
N GLU A 19 -4.95 -40.81 23.70
CA GLU A 19 -3.87 -40.13 22.98
C GLU A 19 -3.90 -40.70 21.55
N ARG A 20 -4.60 -39.99 20.66
CA ARG A 20 -4.49 -40.21 19.23
C ARG A 20 -3.07 -39.82 18.90
N GLU A 21 -2.29 -40.83 18.55
CA GLU A 21 -0.95 -40.71 17.97
C GLU A 21 -0.96 -39.55 16.99
N ASP A 22 -0.37 -38.44 17.44
CA ASP A 22 0.40 -37.46 16.70
C ASP A 22 0.19 -37.53 15.18
N GLU A 23 -0.98 -37.09 14.71
CA GLU A 23 -1.12 -36.74 13.31
C GLU A 23 -0.22 -35.52 13.13
N GLU A 24 1.01 -35.74 12.65
CA GLU A 24 1.98 -34.66 12.40
C GLU A 24 1.29 -33.64 11.51
N VAL A 25 0.83 -32.54 12.14
CA VAL A 25 0.26 -31.40 11.45
C VAL A 25 1.39 -30.84 10.64
N LEU A 26 1.46 -31.24 9.36
CA LEU A 26 2.43 -30.70 8.42
C LEU A 26 2.23 -29.19 8.39
N ASP A 27 3.24 -28.45 8.84
CA ASP A 27 3.22 -26.99 8.79
C ASP A 27 3.13 -26.57 7.31
N PRO A 28 2.02 -25.92 6.88
CA PRO A 28 1.83 -25.53 5.49
C PRO A 28 2.85 -24.48 5.03
N TYR A 29 3.62 -23.88 5.95
CA TYR A 29 4.73 -22.98 5.66
C TYR A 29 6.10 -23.65 5.70
N PHE A 30 6.21 -24.91 6.12
CA PHE A 30 7.47 -25.64 6.09
C PHE A 30 7.83 -25.97 4.65
N ARG A 31 8.87 -25.30 4.16
CA ARG A 31 9.45 -25.49 2.82
C ARG A 31 10.81 -26.16 2.97
N PRO A 32 10.89 -27.51 3.00
CA PRO A 32 12.17 -28.21 3.12
C PRO A 32 13.07 -28.01 1.89
N ASP A 33 12.51 -27.49 0.81
CA ASP A 33 13.17 -27.07 -0.42
C ASP A 33 13.63 -25.60 -0.39
N ALA A 34 13.21 -24.80 0.60
CA ALA A 34 13.69 -23.43 0.74
C ALA A 34 15.15 -23.43 1.21
N VAL A 35 15.95 -22.63 0.53
CA VAL A 35 17.34 -22.36 0.90
C VAL A 35 17.32 -21.37 2.09
N PRO A 36 18.24 -21.45 3.06
CA PRO A 36 18.34 -20.43 4.10
C PRO A 36 18.49 -19.04 3.46
N GLU A 37 17.85 -18.00 4.03
CA GLU A 37 17.90 -16.63 3.49
C GLU A 37 19.36 -16.13 3.32
N ASP A 38 20.27 -16.56 4.20
CA ASP A 38 21.70 -16.22 4.16
C ASP A 38 22.47 -16.91 3.01
N GLU A 39 21.87 -17.90 2.33
CA GLU A 39 22.43 -18.67 1.22
C GLU A 39 21.72 -18.38 -0.11
N GLU A 40 20.63 -17.60 -0.11
CA GLU A 40 19.97 -17.20 -1.36
C GLU A 40 20.89 -16.23 -2.14
N PRO A 41 21.21 -16.52 -3.42
CA PRO A 41 21.96 -15.57 -4.22
C PRO A 41 21.11 -14.31 -4.40
N GLU A 42 21.73 -13.15 -4.17
CA GLU A 42 21.13 -11.86 -4.50
C GLU A 42 20.55 -11.94 -5.92
N PRO A 43 19.27 -11.59 -6.12
CA PRO A 43 18.67 -11.65 -7.43
C PRO A 43 19.51 -10.80 -8.37
N ASP A 44 20.08 -11.43 -9.38
CA ASP A 44 20.49 -10.75 -10.60
C ASP A 44 19.33 -9.83 -10.97
N MET A 45 19.54 -8.52 -11.02
CA MET A 45 18.54 -7.52 -11.44
C MET A 45 18.98 -6.83 -12.74
N SER A 46 19.98 -7.39 -13.44
CA SER A 46 20.57 -6.83 -14.66
C SER A 46 19.61 -6.80 -15.87
N TRP A 47 18.69 -7.74 -15.89
CA TRP A 47 17.54 -7.88 -16.79
C TRP A 47 16.38 -6.90 -16.54
N LEU A 48 16.36 -6.17 -15.42
CA LEU A 48 15.36 -5.12 -15.22
C LEU A 48 15.75 -3.89 -16.06
N PRO A 49 14.83 -3.35 -16.86
CA PRO A 49 15.11 -2.11 -17.58
C PRO A 49 15.33 -0.97 -16.57
N GLU A 50 16.34 -0.14 -16.82
CA GLU A 50 16.48 1.13 -16.10
C GLU A 50 15.23 1.98 -16.38
N THR A 51 14.62 2.50 -15.32
CA THR A 51 13.49 3.42 -15.42
C THR A 51 13.99 4.79 -14.96
N PRO A 52 14.49 5.63 -15.88
CA PRO A 52 15.01 6.93 -15.49
C PRO A 52 13.87 7.79 -14.91
N THR A 53 14.20 8.57 -13.88
CA THR A 53 13.26 9.43 -13.16
C THR A 53 13.74 10.87 -13.11
N GLU A 54 12.79 11.78 -12.95
CA GLU A 54 13.02 13.21 -12.73
C GLU A 54 12.18 13.71 -11.53
N PRO A 55 12.57 14.81 -10.85
CA PRO A 55 11.81 15.32 -9.71
C PRO A 55 10.55 16.06 -10.15
N CYS A 56 9.41 15.73 -9.55
CA CYS A 56 8.15 16.44 -9.75
C CYS A 56 8.32 17.94 -9.45
N PRO A 57 7.87 18.84 -10.33
CA PRO A 57 8.03 20.29 -10.15
C PRO A 57 7.28 20.84 -8.93
N CYS A 58 6.22 20.15 -8.48
CA CYS A 58 5.45 20.53 -7.31
C CYS A 58 6.03 19.98 -6.01
N CYS A 59 6.12 18.65 -5.86
CA CYS A 59 6.47 18.02 -4.58
C CYS A 59 7.90 17.47 -4.50
N GLY A 60 8.62 17.38 -5.61
CA GLY A 60 9.98 16.81 -5.67
C GLY A 60 10.06 15.29 -5.63
N ALA A 61 8.93 14.56 -5.59
CA ALA A 61 8.94 13.10 -5.72
C ALA A 61 9.43 12.66 -7.10
N GLU A 62 10.06 11.49 -7.17
CA GLU A 62 10.49 10.89 -8.43
C GLU A 62 9.28 10.53 -9.30
N ILE A 63 9.26 11.03 -10.53
CA ILE A 63 8.31 10.69 -11.58
C ILE A 63 9.08 10.16 -12.79
N PRO A 64 8.45 9.44 -13.73
CA PRO A 64 9.13 8.99 -14.95
C PRO A 64 9.78 10.16 -15.68
N GLU A 65 11.01 10.00 -16.16
CA GLU A 65 11.69 10.99 -16.97
C GLU A 65 10.87 11.33 -18.23
N ASN A 66 10.83 12.62 -18.58
CA ASN A 66 10.10 13.15 -19.73
C ASN A 66 8.62 12.70 -19.75
N PRO A 67 7.85 13.01 -18.69
CA PRO A 67 6.47 12.59 -18.53
C PRO A 67 5.59 13.13 -19.67
N SER A 68 4.56 12.40 -20.06
CA SER A 68 3.62 12.89 -21.07
C SER A 68 2.90 14.14 -20.59
N TRP A 69 2.43 14.96 -21.53
CA TRP A 69 1.44 16.00 -21.21
C TRP A 69 0.27 15.38 -20.44
N GLY A 70 -0.12 15.99 -19.34
CA GLY A 70 -1.23 15.51 -18.53
C GLY A 70 -0.88 14.35 -17.61
N TYR A 71 0.41 13.99 -17.50
CA TYR A 71 0.85 13.04 -16.47
C TYR A 71 0.53 13.61 -15.09
N ILE A 72 -0.17 12.84 -14.25
CA ILE A 72 -0.54 13.28 -12.90
C ILE A 72 0.45 12.66 -11.92
N CYS A 73 1.16 13.49 -11.17
CA CYS A 73 2.05 13.03 -10.12
C CYS A 73 1.23 12.30 -9.03
N PRO A 74 1.49 11.01 -8.76
CA PRO A 74 0.69 10.24 -7.81
C PRO A 74 0.87 10.72 -6.36
N MET A 75 1.96 11.44 -6.07
CA MET A 75 2.28 11.91 -4.72
C MET A 75 1.54 13.19 -4.33
N CYS A 76 1.37 14.13 -5.26
CA CYS A 76 0.77 15.43 -4.96
C CYS A 76 -0.49 15.73 -5.78
N GLY A 77 -0.69 15.06 -6.91
CA GLY A 77 -1.79 15.31 -7.84
C GLY A 77 -1.54 16.43 -8.84
N TRP A 78 -0.34 17.02 -8.91
CA TRP A 78 0.01 17.99 -9.96
C TRP A 78 -0.02 17.32 -11.33
N GLU A 79 -0.74 17.91 -12.27
CA GLU A 79 -0.79 17.48 -13.66
C GLU A 79 0.29 18.23 -14.47
N ILE A 80 1.16 17.50 -15.16
CA ILE A 80 2.25 18.07 -15.95
C ILE A 80 1.67 18.90 -17.10
N ASP A 81 1.97 20.18 -17.06
CA ASP A 81 1.53 21.18 -18.00
C ASP A 81 2.75 21.96 -18.52
N TYR A 82 3.16 21.63 -19.74
CA TYR A 82 4.32 22.25 -20.39
C TYR A 82 4.06 23.70 -20.81
N ASP A 83 2.79 24.14 -20.90
CA ASP A 83 2.47 25.53 -21.25
C ASP A 83 2.85 26.51 -20.12
N VAL A 84 3.01 26.02 -18.88
CA VAL A 84 3.41 26.82 -17.72
C VAL A 84 4.82 26.51 -17.23
N GLU A 85 5.56 25.69 -17.97
CA GLU A 85 6.93 25.32 -17.61
C GLU A 85 7.83 26.56 -17.53
N GLY A 86 8.64 26.65 -16.47
CA GLY A 86 9.49 27.83 -16.22
C GLY A 86 8.74 29.07 -15.73
N GLU A 87 7.41 29.06 -15.69
CA GLU A 87 6.56 30.17 -15.26
C GLU A 87 5.72 29.78 -14.02
N PRO A 88 6.33 29.66 -12.82
CA PRO A 88 5.67 29.04 -11.67
C PRO A 88 4.44 29.80 -11.14
N ASN A 89 4.26 31.06 -11.52
CA ASN A 89 3.11 31.88 -11.14
C ASN A 89 2.04 31.97 -12.24
N LYS A 90 2.28 31.39 -13.42
CA LYS A 90 1.28 31.32 -14.50
C LYS A 90 0.23 30.27 -14.12
N PRO A 91 -1.07 30.57 -14.23
CA PRO A 91 -2.12 29.60 -13.97
C PRO A 91 -2.12 28.50 -15.04
N SER A 92 -2.27 27.25 -14.61
CA SER A 92 -2.37 26.08 -15.47
C SER A 92 -3.83 25.70 -15.69
N ASP A 93 -4.23 25.55 -16.95
CA ASP A 93 -5.59 25.14 -17.30
C ASP A 93 -5.85 23.69 -16.88
N GLN A 94 -4.84 22.80 -16.95
CA GLN A 94 -4.93 21.41 -16.49
C GLN A 94 -5.13 21.34 -14.97
N ASN A 95 -4.51 22.26 -14.22
CA ASN A 95 -4.59 22.29 -12.76
C ASN A 95 -5.69 23.23 -12.24
N HIS A 96 -6.79 23.40 -12.99
CA HIS A 96 -7.99 24.15 -12.57
C HIS A 96 -7.71 25.63 -12.29
N GLY A 97 -6.75 26.21 -13.03
CA GLY A 97 -6.32 27.60 -12.87
C GLY A 97 -5.30 27.81 -11.75
N LEU A 98 -4.83 26.76 -11.08
CA LEU A 98 -3.72 26.89 -10.12
C LEU A 98 -2.41 27.21 -10.83
N SER A 99 -1.63 28.09 -10.24
CA SER A 99 -0.20 28.21 -10.53
C SER A 99 0.61 27.12 -9.80
N LEU A 100 1.80 26.81 -10.30
CA LEU A 100 2.71 25.87 -9.66
C LEU A 100 3.11 26.33 -8.25
N THR A 101 3.25 27.64 -8.03
CA THR A 101 3.49 28.23 -6.71
C THR A 101 2.34 27.90 -5.75
N GLU A 102 1.09 28.13 -6.14
CA GLU A 102 -0.09 27.81 -5.31
C GLU A 102 -0.19 26.29 -5.04
N ALA A 103 0.06 25.47 -6.05
CA ALA A 103 0.07 24.03 -5.91
C ALA A 103 1.12 23.54 -4.90
N ARG A 104 2.32 24.11 -4.90
CA ARG A 104 3.36 23.84 -3.89
C ARG A 104 2.89 24.20 -2.49
N TRP A 105 2.28 25.38 -2.31
CA TRP A 105 1.72 25.79 -1.01
C TRP A 105 0.63 24.83 -0.54
N ASN A 106 -0.26 24.42 -1.43
CA ASN A 106 -1.32 23.45 -1.13
C ASN A 106 -0.74 22.10 -0.73
N PHE A 107 0.22 21.58 -1.49
CA PHE A 107 0.86 20.31 -1.16
C PHE A 107 1.57 20.35 0.19
N HIS A 108 2.33 21.41 0.48
CA HIS A 108 2.99 21.56 1.78
C HIS A 108 2.00 21.69 2.95
N SER A 109 0.81 22.23 2.70
CA SER A 109 -0.20 22.47 3.75
C SER A 109 -1.14 21.28 3.96
N PHE A 110 -1.47 20.55 2.89
CA PHE A 110 -2.56 19.56 2.87
C PHE A 110 -2.16 18.19 2.31
N GLY A 111 -0.93 18.03 1.80
CA GLY A 111 -0.47 16.79 1.15
C GLY A 111 -1.03 16.58 -0.26
N THR A 112 -1.74 17.55 -0.83
CA THR A 112 -2.26 17.50 -2.21
C THR A 112 -2.33 18.90 -2.82
N VAL A 113 -2.23 19.00 -4.16
CA VAL A 113 -2.39 20.28 -4.88
C VAL A 113 -3.82 20.80 -4.89
N ALA A 114 -4.82 19.92 -4.79
CA ALA A 114 -6.23 20.25 -4.92
C ALA A 114 -7.04 19.78 -3.70
N PRO A 115 -6.81 20.37 -2.50
CA PRO A 115 -7.45 19.93 -1.25
C PRO A 115 -8.98 19.98 -1.29
N TRP A 116 -9.57 20.87 -2.09
CA TRP A 116 -11.02 20.95 -2.27
C TRP A 116 -11.64 19.67 -2.84
N ARG A 117 -10.91 18.93 -3.70
CA ARG A 117 -11.38 17.65 -4.26
C ARG A 117 -11.56 16.56 -3.21
N ILE A 118 -10.87 16.66 -2.07
CA ILE A 118 -11.02 15.73 -0.95
C ILE A 118 -12.25 16.11 -0.11
N ILE A 119 -12.48 17.41 0.07
CA ILE A 119 -13.58 17.94 0.90
C ILE A 119 -14.95 17.71 0.24
N GLU A 120 -15.05 17.82 -1.08
CA GLU A 120 -16.32 17.66 -1.81
C GLU A 120 -16.86 16.21 -1.82
N ASN A 121 -16.02 15.22 -1.51
CA ASN A 121 -16.40 13.81 -1.47
C ASN A 121 -16.60 13.27 -0.03
N GLY A 122 -16.53 14.14 0.98
CA GLY A 122 -16.63 13.80 2.41
C GLY A 122 -18.02 14.00 3.01
#